data_AF-A0A1G5GFZ4-F1
#
_entry.id   AF-A0A1G5GFZ4-F1
#
_cell.length_a   1.000
_cell.length_b   1.000
_cell.length_c   1.000
_cell.angle_alpha   90.00
_cell.angle_beta   90.00
_cell.angle_gamma   90.00
#
_symmetry.space_group_name_H-M   'P 1'
#
loop_
_entity.id
_entity.type
_entity.pdbx_description
1 polymer ?
#
loop_
_entity_poly.entity_id
_entity_poly.type
_entity_poly.pdbx_seq_one_letter_code
_entity_poly.pdbx_strand_id
1 'polypeptide(L)' 'MKIGFSKTGLTIDSKKFNPLNLSVNGHGFESNLDDIDVNPFEILGKLAEARNSDMTKQEKVNVIKNVVK' A
#
# COMPACT_ATOMS: atom_id res chain seq x y z
N MET A 1 3.22 -16.17 16.59
CA MET A 1 3.30 -15.10 15.58
C MET A 1 4.55 -14.29 15.86
N LYS A 2 5.56 -14.40 15.01
CA LYS A 2 6.83 -13.68 15.10
C LYS A 2 6.87 -12.61 14.02
N ILE A 3 6.91 -11.34 14.43
CA ILE A 3 7.03 -10.20 13.51
C ILE A 3 8.52 -9.92 13.28
N GLY A 4 8.92 -9.73 12.03
CA GLY A 4 10.28 -9.38 11.62
C GLY A 4 10.31 -8.33 10.51
N PHE A 5 11.51 -7.87 10.18
CA PHE A 5 11.76 -6.92 9.09
C PHE A 5 12.86 -7.49 8.18
N SER A 6 12.62 -7.47 6.87
CA SER A 6 13.60 -7.83 5.84
C SER A 6 13.86 -6.63 4.93
N LYS A 7 14.83 -6.76 4.02
CA LYS A 7 15.08 -5.76 2.96
C LYS A 7 13.85 -5.51 2.06
N THR A 8 12.91 -6.44 2.03
CA THR A 8 11.71 -6.39 1.19
C THR A 8 10.44 -6.03 1.97
N GLY A 9 10.53 -5.77 3.28
CA GLY A 9 9.40 -5.28 4.09
C GLY A 9 9.18 -6.05 5.39
N LEU A 10 7.97 -5.92 5.94
CA LEU A 10 7.54 -6.63 7.15
C LEU A 10 7.40 -8.13 6.86
N THR A 11 7.80 -8.96 7.81
CA THR A 11 7.63 -10.42 7.75
C THR A 11 6.84 -10.91 8.95
N ILE A 12 5.96 -11.90 8.72
CA ILE A 12 5.25 -12.64 9.78
C ILE A 12 5.63 -14.11 9.62
N ASP A 13 6.16 -14.71 10.68
CA ASP A 13 6.63 -16.10 10.70
C ASP A 13 7.56 -16.44 9.53
N SER A 14 8.50 -15.51 9.26
CA SER A 14 9.50 -15.57 8.19
C SER A 14 8.94 -15.52 6.76
N LYS A 15 7.62 -15.34 6.57
CA LYS A 15 6.99 -15.06 5.28
C LYS A 15 6.81 -13.55 5.10
N LYS A 16 6.88 -13.05 3.85
CA LYS A 16 6.56 -11.65 3.53
C LYS A 16 5.12 -11.37 3.94
N PHE A 17 4.91 -10.30 4.69
CA PHE A 17 3.56 -9.88 5.06
C PHE A 17 2.82 -9.36 3.84
N ASN A 18 1.66 -9.94 3.57
CA ASN A 18 0.68 -9.38 2.65
C ASN A 18 -0.52 -8.94 3.49
N PRO A 19 -0.89 -7.64 3.51
CA PRO A 19 -2.02 -7.14 4.29
C PRO A 19 -3.38 -7.70 3.86
N LEU A 20 -3.47 -8.27 2.66
CA LEU A 20 -4.66 -9.01 2.20
C LEU A 20 -4.68 -10.46 2.68
N ASN A 21 -3.53 -10.97 3.16
CA ASN A 21 -3.39 -12.33 3.69
C ASN A 21 -3.58 -12.33 5.21
N LEU A 22 -4.79 -11.98 5.65
CA LEU A 22 -5.18 -11.98 7.05
C LEU A 22 -6.00 -13.23 7.36
N SER A 23 -5.61 -13.95 8.42
CA SER A 23 -6.34 -15.07 8.98
C SER A 23 -6.74 -14.79 10.42
N VAL A 24 -8.00 -15.09 10.75
CA VAL A 24 -8.57 -14.99 12.09
C VAL A 24 -9.21 -16.33 12.44
N ASN A 25 -8.82 -16.92 13.57
CA ASN A 25 -9.34 -18.21 14.05
C ASN A 25 -9.23 -19.37 13.03
N GLY A 26 -8.14 -19.40 12.24
CA GLY A 26 -7.91 -20.45 11.24
C GLY A 26 -8.69 -20.26 9.92
N HIS A 27 -9.51 -19.22 9.82
CA HIS A 27 -10.16 -18.81 8.58
C HIS A 27 -9.52 -17.52 8.08
N GLY A 28 -8.97 -17.55 6.88
CA GLY A 28 -8.28 -16.40 6.31
C GLY A 28 -8.52 -16.26 4.83
N PHE A 29 -8.30 -15.04 4.35
CA PHE A 29 -8.20 -14.78 2.94
C PHE A 29 -6.72 -14.93 2.56
N GLU A 30 -6.45 -15.69 1.50
CA GLU A 30 -5.14 -15.69 0.84
C GLU A 30 -5.36 -15.12 -0.55
N SER A 31 -4.74 -13.97 -0.80
CA SER A 31 -4.72 -13.33 -2.11
C SER A 31 -3.66 -14.00 -2.98
N ASN A 32 -4.09 -14.46 -4.16
CA ASN A 32 -3.21 -14.89 -5.25
C ASN A 32 -2.91 -13.74 -6.22
N LEU A 33 -3.16 -12.49 -5.81
CA LEU A 33 -2.75 -11.35 -6.63
C LEU A 33 -1.23 -11.28 -6.63
N ASP A 34 -0.65 -11.21 -7.83
CA ASP A 34 0.75 -10.86 -7.97
C ASP A 34 1.02 -9.56 -7.22
N ASP A 35 2.18 -9.46 -6.57
CA ASP A 35 2.62 -8.24 -5.89
C ASP A 35 2.43 -7.07 -6.87
N ILE A 36 1.51 -6.16 -6.55
CA ILE A 36 1.30 -4.98 -7.39
C ILE A 36 2.59 -4.18 -7.30
N ASP A 37 3.32 -4.07 -8.41
CA ASP A 37 4.57 -3.31 -8.51
C ASP A 37 4.26 -1.81 -8.50
N VAL A 38 3.80 -1.34 -7.34
CA VAL A 38 3.57 0.09 -7.10
C VAL A 38 4.68 0.57 -6.20
N ASN A 39 5.45 1.55 -6.69
CA ASN A 39 6.47 2.20 -5.90
C ASN A 39 5.80 3.02 -4.77
N PRO A 40 5.98 2.65 -3.49
CA PRO A 40 5.31 3.35 -2.39
C PRO A 40 5.73 4.83 -2.29
N PHE A 41 6.97 5.15 -2.66
CA PHE A 41 7.47 6.53 -2.63
C PHE A 41 6.82 7.40 -3.72
N GLU A 42 6.49 6.81 -4.86
CA GLU A 42 5.77 7.52 -5.92
C GLU A 42 4.33 7.86 -5.49
N ILE A 43 3.64 6.91 -4.84
CA ILE A 43 2.31 7.16 -4.27
C ILE A 43 2.38 8.28 -3.22
N LEU A 44 3.32 8.18 -2.28
CA LEU A 44 3.48 9.17 -1.21
C LEU A 44 3.83 10.55 -1.77
N GLY A 45 4.65 10.63 -2.82
CA GLY A 45 4.96 11.86 -3.54
C GLY A 45 3.71 12.52 -4.13
N LYS A 46 2.92 11.76 -4.92
CA LYS A 46 1.67 12.26 -5.51
C LYS A 46 0.65 12.70 -4.45
N LEU A 47 0.55 11.98 -3.33
CA LEU A 47 -0.33 12.36 -2.22
C LEU A 47 0.15 13.62 -1.49
N ALA A 48 1.46 13.82 -1.36
CA ALA A 48 2.04 15.03 -0.80
C ALA A 48 1.79 16.24 -1.71
N GLU A 49 1.90 16.08 -3.04
CA GLU A 49 1.55 17.13 -4.01
C GLU A 49 0.09 17.57 -3.86
N ALA A 50 -0.85 16.63 -3.72
CA ALA A 50 -2.26 16.94 -3.51
C ALA A 50 -2.55 17.73 -2.21
N ARG A 51 -1.60 17.74 -1.25
CA ARG A 51 -1.70 18.52 -0.01
C ARG A 51 -1.40 20.01 -0.21
N ASN A 52 -0.84 20.40 -1.36
CA ASN A 52 -0.50 21.80 -1.64
C ASN A 52 -1.73 22.73 -1.46
N SER A 53 -1.55 23.84 -0.74
CA SER A 53 -2.61 24.82 -0.44
C SER A 53 -3.08 25.57 -1.68
N ASP A 54 -2.23 25.65 -2.69
CA ASP A 54 -2.43 26.52 -3.86
C ASP A 54 -3.25 25.82 -4.97
N MET A 55 -3.59 24.55 -4.78
CA MET A 55 -4.39 23.77 -5.72
C MET A 55 -5.89 23.86 -5.43
N THR A 56 -6.69 23.99 -6.49
CA THR A 56 -8.14 23.91 -6.43
C THR A 56 -8.62 22.50 -6.04
N LYS A 57 -9.85 22.39 -5.54
CA LYS A 57 -10.45 21.08 -5.20
C LYS A 57 -10.47 20.11 -6.39
N GLN A 58 -10.69 20.62 -7.60
CA GLN A 58 -10.75 19.80 -8.81
C GLN A 58 -9.38 19.23 -9.17
N GLU A 59 -8.31 20.02 -9.04
CA GLU A 59 -6.94 19.58 -9.30
C GLU A 59 -6.49 18.52 -8.30
N LYS A 60 -6.85 18.67 -7.02
CA LYS A 60 -6.59 17.66 -5.99
C LYS A 60 -7.27 16.33 -6.31
N VAL A 61 -8.53 16.36 -6.75
CA VAL A 61 -9.26 15.15 -7.17
C VAL A 61 -8.58 14.48 -8.36
N ASN A 62 -8.06 15.25 -9.31
CA ASN A 62 -7.35 14.70 -10.48
C ASN A 62 -6.02 14.02 -10.09
N VAL A 63 -5.24 14.62 -9.17
CA VAL A 63 -4.01 14.00 -8.65
C VAL A 63 -4.33 12.68 -7.93
N ILE A 64 -5.35 12.67 -7.07
CA ILE A 64 -5.76 11.45 -6.35
C ILE A 64 -6.22 10.34 -7.32
N LYS A 65 -6.96 10.70 -8.38
CA LYS A 65 -7.38 9.73 -9.41
C LYS A 65 -6.19 9.09 -10.14
N ASN A 66 -5.09 9.83 -10.31
CA ASN A 66 -3.87 9.34 -10.95
C ASN A 66 -2.99 8.49 -10.02
N VAL A 67 -3.33 8.37 -8.73
CA VAL A 67 -2.66 7.44 -7.79
C VAL A 67 -3.25 6.02 -7.88
N VAL A 68 -4.52 5.91 -8.29
CA VAL A 68 -5.27 4.64 -8.31
C VAL A 68 -5.29 3.98 -9.70
N LYS A 69 -4.83 4.71 -10.73
CA LYS A 69 -4.65 4.19 -12.10
C LYS A 69 -3.24 3.66 -12.30
#